data_AF-A0A1A8F4L5-F1
#
_entry.id   AF-A0A1A8F4L5-F1
#
_cell.length_a   1.000
_cell.length_b   1.000
_cell.length_c   1.000
_cell.angle_alpha   90.00
_cell.angle_beta   90.00
_cell.angle_gamma   90.00
#
_symmetry.space_group_name_H-M   'P 1'
#
loop_
_entity.id
_entity.type
_entity.pdbx_description
1 polymer ?
#
loop_
_entity_poly.entity_id
_entity_poly.type
_entity_poly.pdbx_seq_one_letter_code
_entity_poly.pdbx_strand_id
1 'polypeptide(L)'
;GKCNCYPNGQCDDVNGKCTCNHNRWGANCEKVCLCQKGKCDQETGKCICHPGVWGPQCNNNCYCSVNSVCDVNTGRCLCNP
;
A
#
# COMPACT_ATOMS: atom_id res chain seq x y z
N GLY A 1 7.41 28.41 -4.62
CA GLY A 1 8.22 27.36 -3.97
C GLY A 1 8.46 26.25 -4.95
N LYS A 2 9.66 25.68 -5.01
CA LYS A 2 9.97 24.54 -5.87
C LYS A 2 9.55 23.26 -5.13
N CYS A 3 8.60 22.54 -5.69
CA CYS A 3 8.16 21.26 -5.15
C CYS A 3 9.15 20.18 -5.60
N ASN A 4 9.81 19.52 -4.66
CA ASN A 4 10.84 18.52 -4.94
C ASN A 4 10.28 17.11 -4.80
N CYS A 5 9.28 16.76 -5.62
CA CYS A 5 8.70 15.40 -5.62
C CYS A 5 9.58 14.43 -6.43
N TYR A 6 10.10 13.39 -5.79
CA TYR A 6 11.05 12.41 -6.34
C TYR A 6 10.38 11.18 -6.94
N PRO A 7 11.03 10.64 -7.98
CA PRO A 7 10.82 11.04 -9.36
C PRO A 7 9.36 10.88 -9.81
N ASN A 8 8.88 11.89 -10.54
CA ASN A 8 7.55 11.97 -11.19
C ASN A 8 6.34 12.03 -10.22
N GLY A 9 6.50 12.57 -9.01
CA GLY A 9 5.36 12.88 -8.15
C GLY A 9 4.61 14.12 -8.67
N GLN A 10 3.28 14.15 -8.50
CA GLN A 10 2.47 15.35 -8.77
C GLN A 10 2.53 16.28 -7.57
N CYS A 11 2.86 17.54 -7.77
CA CYS A 11 2.79 18.54 -6.71
C CYS A 11 1.45 19.28 -6.76
N ASP A 12 0.81 19.37 -5.60
CA ASP A 12 -0.33 20.26 -5.37
C ASP A 12 0.18 21.72 -5.32
N ASP A 13 -0.40 22.57 -6.16
CA ASP A 13 -0.02 23.97 -6.33
C ASP A 13 -0.49 24.89 -5.20
N VAL A 14 -1.44 24.43 -4.38
CA VAL A 14 -2.03 25.19 -3.26
C VAL A 14 -1.26 24.94 -1.96
N ASN A 15 -0.99 23.68 -1.63
CA ASN A 15 -0.39 23.29 -0.35
C ASN A 15 1.05 22.73 -0.48
N GLY A 16 1.54 22.47 -1.69
CA GLY A 16 2.88 21.96 -1.93
C GLY A 16 3.08 20.48 -1.59
N LYS A 17 2.00 19.72 -1.37
CA LYS A 17 2.06 18.28 -1.08
C LYS A 17 2.35 17.49 -2.34
N CYS A 18 3.20 16.47 -2.22
CA CYS A 18 3.44 15.52 -3.29
C CYS A 18 2.41 14.38 -3.24
N THR A 19 1.75 14.14 -4.37
CA THR A 19 1.04 12.90 -4.67
C THR A 19 1.99 11.96 -5.40
N CYS A 20 2.25 10.81 -4.81
CA CYS A 20 3.20 9.83 -5.32
C CYS A 20 2.57 8.87 -6.32
N ASN A 21 3.41 8.29 -7.17
CA ASN A 21 3.02 7.12 -7.95
C ASN A 21 2.83 5.90 -7.05
N HIS A 22 2.06 4.92 -7.50
CA HIS A 22 1.75 3.69 -6.75
C HIS A 22 2.97 2.91 -6.22
N ASN A 23 4.14 3.12 -6.80
CA ASN A 23 5.40 2.49 -6.44
C ASN A 23 6.27 3.31 -5.48
N ARG A 24 5.75 4.42 -4.93
CA ARG A 24 6.49 5.34 -4.06
C ARG A 24 5.65 5.88 -2.91
N TRP A 25 6.32 6.33 -1.86
CA TRP A 25 5.73 6.95 -0.67
C TRP A 25 6.73 7.88 0.01
N GLY A 26 6.27 8.60 1.03
CA GLY A 26 7.03 9.63 1.74
C GLY A 26 6.59 11.03 1.33
N ALA A 27 6.96 12.03 2.11
CA ALA A 27 6.52 13.42 1.92
C ALA A 27 6.92 13.98 0.54
N ASN A 28 8.02 13.47 -0.02
CA ASN A 28 8.55 13.83 -1.32
C ASN A 28 8.63 12.62 -2.27
N CYS A 29 7.90 11.53 -2.02
CA CYS A 29 7.95 10.31 -2.83
C CYS A 29 9.35 9.66 -2.94
N GLU A 30 10.21 9.92 -1.95
CA GLU A 30 11.60 9.51 -1.93
C GLU A 30 11.79 8.02 -1.64
N LYS A 31 10.78 7.34 -1.10
CA LYS A 31 10.84 5.94 -0.72
C LYS A 31 10.12 5.06 -1.72
N VAL A 32 10.66 3.87 -1.97
CA VAL A 32 10.07 2.87 -2.87
C VAL A 32 9.01 2.07 -2.10
N CYS A 33 7.88 1.85 -2.74
CA CYS A 33 6.85 0.95 -2.26
C CYS A 33 7.22 -0.50 -2.57
N LEU A 34 7.18 -1.36 -1.56
CA LEU A 34 7.55 -2.78 -1.67
C LEU A 34 6.33 -3.72 -1.74
N CYS A 35 5.12 -3.17 -1.81
CA CYS A 35 3.90 -3.96 -1.91
C CYS A 35 3.87 -4.74 -3.23
N GLN A 36 3.61 -6.04 -3.16
CA GLN A 36 3.53 -6.91 -4.34
C GLN A 36 2.13 -6.88 -4.95
N LYS A 37 1.11 -7.21 -4.13
CA LYS A 37 -0.28 -7.33 -4.56
C LYS A 37 -1.19 -6.43 -3.72
N GLY A 38 -0.91 -5.14 -3.75
CA GLY A 38 -1.64 -4.16 -2.96
C GLY A 38 -1.27 -2.72 -3.30
N LYS A 39 -1.90 -1.78 -2.61
CA LYS A 39 -1.63 -0.35 -2.72
C LYS A 39 -0.74 0.11 -1.58
N CYS A 40 0.22 1.00 -1.86
CA CYS A 40 0.94 1.71 -0.81
C CYS A 40 0.10 2.85 -0.26
N ASP A 41 0.08 2.98 1.05
CA ASP A 41 -0.22 4.24 1.70
C ASP A 41 0.93 5.25 1.46
N GLN A 42 0.61 6.43 0.95
CA GLN A 42 1.63 7.39 0.51
C GLN A 42 2.35 8.08 1.67
N GLU A 43 1.75 8.14 2.85
CA GLU A 43 2.32 8.82 4.01
C GLU A 43 3.20 7.86 4.83
N THR A 44 2.69 6.65 5.06
CA THR A 44 3.31 5.66 5.95
C THR A 44 4.06 4.56 5.22
N GLY A 45 3.80 4.35 3.93
CA GLY A 45 4.37 3.24 3.15
C GLY A 45 3.77 1.87 3.46
N LYS A 46 2.73 1.81 4.31
CA LYS A 46 2.05 0.55 4.63
C LYS A 46 1.30 -0.01 3.42
N CYS A 47 1.30 -1.33 3.30
CA CYS A 47 0.58 -2.00 2.22
C CYS A 47 -0.87 -2.28 2.59
N ILE A 48 -1.77 -1.86 1.72
CA ILE A 48 -3.18 -2.22 1.72
C ILE A 48 -3.34 -3.37 0.72
N CYS A 49 -3.44 -4.59 1.24
CA CYS A 49 -3.48 -5.81 0.45
C CYS A 49 -4.78 -5.96 -0.32
N HIS A 50 -4.70 -6.47 -1.55
CA HIS A 50 -5.87 -6.91 -2.28
C HIS A 50 -6.54 -8.10 -1.57
N PRO A 51 -7.83 -8.38 -1.83
CA PRO A 51 -8.49 -9.56 -1.29
C PRO A 51 -7.74 -10.85 -1.64
N GLY A 52 -7.59 -11.74 -0.66
CA GLY A 52 -6.95 -13.04 -0.84
C GLY A 52 -5.42 -13.04 -0.72
N VAL A 53 -4.79 -11.93 -0.30
CA VAL A 53 -3.36 -11.86 0.02
C VAL A 53 -3.13 -11.20 1.38
N TRP A 54 -2.01 -11.53 2.01
CA TRP A 54 -1.68 -11.08 3.37
C TRP A 54 -0.19 -10.83 3.57
N GLY A 55 0.13 -10.28 4.73
CA GLY A 55 1.49 -9.97 5.17
C GLY A 55 1.88 -8.52 4.88
N PRO A 56 3.02 -8.06 5.44
CA PRO A 56 3.41 -6.64 5.42
C PRO A 56 3.65 -6.08 4.01
N GLN A 57 3.92 -6.95 3.02
CA GLN A 57 4.14 -6.60 1.61
C GLN A 57 3.09 -7.23 0.67
N CYS A 58 2.05 -7.87 1.21
CA CYS A 58 1.03 -8.59 0.43
C CYS A 58 1.64 -9.63 -0.53
N ASN A 59 2.70 -10.30 -0.09
CA ASN A 59 3.43 -11.29 -0.88
C ASN A 59 2.93 -12.72 -0.65
N ASN A 60 2.11 -12.94 0.38
CA ASN A 60 1.55 -14.24 0.70
C ASN A 60 0.11 -14.35 0.18
N ASN A 61 -0.25 -15.49 -0.39
CA ASN A 61 -1.63 -15.80 -0.75
C ASN A 61 -2.38 -16.39 0.46
N CYS A 62 -3.68 -16.13 0.53
CA CYS A 62 -4.59 -16.75 1.47
C CYS A 62 -5.15 -18.05 0.89
N TYR A 63 -5.18 -19.10 1.70
CA TYR A 63 -5.67 -20.43 1.32
C TYR A 63 -6.91 -20.84 2.13
N CYS A 64 -7.73 -19.86 2.48
CA CYS A 64 -8.94 -20.06 3.25
C CYS A 64 -10.03 -20.74 2.42
N SER A 65 -10.90 -21.51 3.09
CA SER A 65 -12.11 -22.04 2.47
C SER A 65 -13.04 -20.92 2.00
N VAL A 66 -13.92 -21.21 1.04
CA VAL A 66 -14.77 -20.21 0.38
C VAL A 66 -15.66 -19.40 1.35
N ASN A 67 -16.00 -19.97 2.51
CA ASN A 67 -16.83 -19.34 3.54
C ASN A 67 -16.00 -18.65 4.64
N SER A 68 -14.73 -18.36 4.37
CA SER A 68 -13.81 -17.76 5.34
C SER A 68 -13.07 -16.58 4.74
N VAL A 69 -12.88 -15.54 5.55
CA VAL A 69 -12.10 -14.36 5.22
C VAL A 69 -10.72 -14.49 5.84
N CYS A 70 -9.69 -14.09 5.11
CA CYS A 70 -8.32 -14.13 5.59
C CYS A 70 -7.97 -12.82 6.30
N ASP A 71 -7.40 -12.91 7.50
CA ASP A 71 -6.82 -11.76 8.18
C ASP A 71 -5.60 -11.26 7.41
N VAL A 72 -5.64 -9.99 7.03
CA VAL A 72 -4.62 -9.35 6.18
C VAL A 72 -3.24 -9.26 6.85
N ASN A 73 -3.17 -9.27 8.19
CA ASN A 73 -1.91 -9.11 8.91
C ASN A 73 -1.23 -10.46 9.18
N THR A 74 -2.01 -11.48 9.50
CA THR A 74 -1.53 -12.78 10.00
C THR A 74 -1.76 -13.93 9.02
N GLY A 75 -2.64 -13.76 8.03
CA GLY A 75 -3.04 -14.82 7.10
C GLY A 75 -4.04 -15.81 7.68
N ARG A 76 -4.52 -15.60 8.92
CA ARG A 76 -5.45 -16.53 9.58
C ARG A 76 -6.82 -16.49 8.93
N CYS A 77 -7.39 -17.65 8.68
CA CYS A 77 -8.77 -17.77 8.22
C CYS A 77 -9.75 -17.55 9.36
N LEU A 78 -10.64 -16.60 9.17
CA LEU A 78 -11.76 -16.27 10.03
C LEU A 78 -13.03 -16.74 9.34
N CYS A 79 -13.79 -17.61 10.00
CA CYS A 79 -15.10 -17.99 9.48
C CYS A 79 -15.99 -16.75 9.47
N ASN A 80 -16.68 -16.51 8.36
CA ASN A 80 -17.79 -15.56 8.39
C ASN A 80 -18.88 -16.20 9.26
N PRO A 81 -19.45 -15.47 10.24
CA PRO A 81 -20.53 -15.98 11.08
C PRO A 81 -21.78 -16.36 10.27
#